data_AF-A0A7S9VPI8-F1
#
_entry.id   AF-A0A7S9VPI8-F1
#
_cell.length_a   1.000
_cell.length_b   1.000
_cell.length_c   1.000
_cell.angle_alpha   90.00
_cell.angle_beta   90.00
_cell.angle_gamma   90.00
#
_symmetry.space_group_name_H-M   'P 1'
#
loop_
_entity.id
_entity.type
_entity.pdbx_description
1 polymer ?
#
loop_
_entity_poly.entity_id
_entity_poly.type
_entity_poly.pdbx_seq_one_letter_code
_entity_poly.pdbx_strand_id
1 'polypeptide(L)'
;MALRVVLDVGPNLPLQTEAAHALHRLMSGALRPNIFHERRAGALLGLWSVDARRAGASLRDIADLLLGPGDWPGDGEYRKSRARRLLAAGEAMIRGGPSAILR
;
A
#
# COMPACT_ATOMS: atom_id res chain seq x y z
N MET A 1 -8.88 -32.50 -0.18
CA MET A 1 -9.71 -31.50 -0.90
C MET A 1 -8.82 -30.84 -1.94
N ALA A 2 -8.98 -31.17 -3.22
CA ALA A 2 -8.16 -30.60 -4.29
C ALA A 2 -8.81 -29.31 -4.80
N LEU A 3 -8.05 -28.21 -4.84
CA LEU A 3 -8.49 -26.95 -5.42
C LEU A 3 -8.46 -27.08 -6.95
N ARG A 4 -9.64 -27.08 -7.58
CA ARG A 4 -9.74 -27.01 -9.04
C ARG A 4 -9.62 -25.54 -9.45
N VAL A 5 -8.50 -25.18 -10.07
CA VAL A 5 -8.36 -23.85 -10.70
C VAL A 5 -9.01 -23.92 -12.08
N VAL A 6 -10.07 -23.14 -12.26
CA VAL A 6 -10.69 -22.94 -13.57
C VAL A 6 -10.21 -21.57 -14.06
N LEU A 7 -9.45 -21.58 -15.16
CA LEU A 7 -9.03 -20.36 -15.84
C LEU A 7 -10.05 -20.07 -16.94
N ASP A 8 -10.73 -18.94 -16.84
CA ASP A 8 -11.54 -18.45 -17.94
C ASP A 8 -10.62 -17.80 -18.97
N VAL A 9 -10.66 -18.28 -20.22
CA VAL A 9 -9.81 -17.80 -21.31
C VAL A 9 -10.43 -16.51 -21.86
N GLY A 10 -10.24 -15.43 -21.11
CA GLY A 10 -10.71 -14.09 -21.44
C GLY A 10 -9.57 -13.12 -21.79
N PRO A 11 -9.90 -11.86 -22.14
CA PRO A 11 -8.92 -10.84 -22.53
C PRO A 11 -7.88 -10.52 -21.43
N ASN A 12 -8.17 -10.88 -20.18
CA ASN A 12 -7.28 -10.67 -19.03
C ASN A 12 -6.28 -11.82 -18.79
N LEU A 13 -6.38 -12.94 -19.53
CA LEU A 13 -5.51 -14.10 -19.33
C LEU A 13 -4.00 -13.75 -19.43
N PRO A 14 -3.54 -12.90 -20.37
CA PRO A 14 -2.14 -12.47 -20.40
C PRO A 14 -1.72 -11.75 -19.11
N LEU A 15 -2.55 -10.83 -18.59
CA LEU A 15 -2.28 -10.09 -17.35
C LEU A 15 -2.23 -11.03 -16.14
N GLN A 16 -3.14 -12.00 -16.06
CA GLN A 16 -3.16 -12.99 -14.99
C GLN A 16 -1.94 -13.92 -15.04
N THR A 17 -1.50 -14.28 -16.26
CA THR A 17 -0.31 -15.11 -16.48
C THR A 17 0.95 -14.37 -16.03
N GLU A 18 1.08 -13.10 -16.42
CA GLU A 18 2.17 -12.22 -15.97
C GLU A 18 2.17 -12.03 -14.45
N ALA A 19 0.99 -11.83 -13.83
CA ALA A 19 0.87 -11.73 -12.38
C ALA A 19 1.29 -13.03 -11.68
N ALA A 20 0.91 -14.20 -12.22
CA ALA A 20 1.31 -15.50 -11.68
C ALA A 20 2.82 -15.74 -11.80
N HIS A 21 3.43 -15.38 -12.94
CA HIS A 21 4.88 -15.43 -13.13
C HIS A 21 5.61 -14.48 -12.18
N ALA A 22 5.12 -13.25 -12.02
CA ALA A 22 5.69 -12.28 -11.09
C ALA A 22 5.63 -12.78 -9.64
N LEU A 23 4.52 -13.39 -9.22
CA LEU A 23 4.37 -14.01 -7.91
C LEU A 23 5.35 -15.17 -7.73
N HIS A 24 5.45 -16.07 -8.70
CA HIS A 24 6.39 -17.19 -8.64
C HIS A 24 7.83 -16.71 -8.49
N ARG A 25 8.23 -15.68 -9.26
CA ARG A 25 9.57 -15.07 -9.17
C ARG A 25 9.80 -14.37 -7.84
N LEU A 26 8.79 -13.74 -7.25
CA LEU A 26 8.89 -13.16 -5.91
C LEU A 26 9.09 -14.25 -4.86
N MET A 27 8.28 -15.32 -4.91
CA MET A 27 8.36 -16.44 -3.98
C MET A 27 9.67 -17.22 -4.09
N SER A 28 10.25 -17.32 -5.28
CA SER A 28 11.56 -17.95 -5.50
C SER A 28 12.75 -17.01 -5.27
N GLY A 29 12.51 -15.75 -4.90
CA GLY A 29 13.56 -14.74 -4.67
C GLY A 29 14.24 -14.20 -5.94
N ALA A 30 13.75 -14.56 -7.12
CA ALA A 30 14.25 -14.14 -8.43
C ALA A 30 13.71 -12.77 -8.90
N LEU A 31 12.80 -12.16 -8.15
CA LEU A 31 12.31 -10.79 -8.35
C LEU A 31 12.79 -9.90 -7.20
N ARG A 32 13.35 -8.73 -7.53
CA ARG A 32 13.56 -7.65 -6.55
C ARG A 32 12.46 -6.60 -6.65
N PRO A 33 12.06 -5.95 -5.55
CA PRO A 33 11.00 -4.94 -5.56
C PRO A 33 11.32 -3.79 -6.54
N ASN A 34 10.31 -3.32 -7.28
CA ASN A 34 10.37 -2.16 -8.18
C ASN A 34 9.39 -1.04 -7.74
N ILE A 35 9.30 0.06 -8.47
CA ILE A 35 8.44 1.24 -8.22
C ILE A 35 6.96 0.91 -7.91
N PHE A 36 6.39 -0.18 -8.44
CA PHE A 36 5.03 -0.61 -8.08
C PHE A 36 4.93 -1.09 -6.63
N HIS A 37 6.02 -1.64 -6.08
CA HIS A 37 6.13 -1.98 -4.67
C HIS A 37 6.18 -0.73 -3.80
N GLU A 38 6.79 0.37 -4.27
CA GLU A 38 6.79 1.65 -3.56
C GLU A 38 5.40 2.28 -3.53
N ARG A 39 4.64 2.21 -4.64
CA ARG A 39 3.24 2.64 -4.66
C ARG A 39 2.36 1.80 -3.72
N ARG A 40 2.53 0.47 -3.71
CA ARG A 40 1.83 -0.42 -2.77
C ARG A 40 2.26 -0.17 -1.32
N ALA A 41 3.53 0.13 -1.08
CA ALA A 41 4.01 0.53 0.24
C ALA A 41 3.36 1.85 0.68
N GLY A 42 3.24 2.85 -0.21
CA GLY A 42 2.52 4.09 0.06
C GLY A 42 1.04 3.88 0.37
N ALA A 43 0.37 2.98 -0.35
CA ALA A 43 -1.02 2.62 -0.08
C ALA A 43 -1.18 1.95 1.30
N LEU A 44 -0.29 1.02 1.63
CA LEU A 44 -0.27 0.36 2.94
C LEU A 44 -0.04 1.36 4.08
N LEU A 45 0.93 2.26 3.94
CA LEU A 45 1.19 3.33 4.91
C LEU A 45 -0.02 4.26 5.07
N GLY A 46 -0.74 4.54 3.98
CA GLY A 46 -1.99 5.29 4.02
C GLY A 46 -3.05 4.59 4.87
N LEU A 47 -3.27 3.29 4.64
CA LEU A 47 -4.23 2.51 5.44
C LEU A 47 -3.83 2.43 6.92
N TRP A 48 -2.56 2.13 7.22
CA TRP A 48 -2.05 2.11 8.59
C TRP A 48 -2.17 3.47 9.29
N SER A 49 -2.04 4.57 8.57
CA SER A 49 -2.25 5.90 9.15
C SER A 49 -3.70 6.14 9.57
N VAL A 50 -4.68 5.58 8.86
CA VAL A 50 -6.10 5.64 9.25
C VAL A 50 -6.36 4.75 10.47
N ASP A 51 -5.79 3.55 10.50
CA ASP A 51 -5.93 2.64 11.65
C ASP A 51 -5.36 3.28 12.92
N ALA A 52 -4.15 3.85 12.83
CA ALA A 52 -3.55 4.59 13.92
C ALA A 52 -4.43 5.78 14.34
N ARG A 53 -4.97 6.54 13.38
CA ARG A 53 -5.85 7.68 13.69
C ARG A 53 -7.13 7.25 14.41
N ARG A 54 -7.74 6.14 13.99
CA ARG A 54 -8.91 5.53 14.64
C ARG A 54 -8.60 5.02 16.04
N ALA A 55 -7.37 4.58 16.29
CA ALA A 55 -6.86 4.26 17.62
C ALA A 55 -6.52 5.49 18.49
N GLY A 56 -6.79 6.71 18.00
CA GLY A 56 -6.57 7.95 18.75
C GLY A 56 -5.21 8.62 18.51
N ALA A 57 -4.37 8.08 17.62
CA ALA A 57 -3.05 8.65 17.34
C ALA A 57 -3.15 10.07 16.77
N SER A 58 -2.25 10.96 17.21
CA SER A 58 -2.05 12.28 16.62
C SER A 58 -1.27 12.19 15.31
N LEU A 59 -1.21 13.30 14.55
CA LEU A 59 -0.37 13.35 13.34
C LEU A 59 1.14 13.18 13.65
N ARG A 60 1.58 13.55 14.86
CA ARG A 60 2.96 13.34 15.30
C ARG A 60 3.22 11.85 15.52
N ASP A 61 2.34 11.19 16.26
CA ASP A 61 2.44 9.75 16.52
C ASP A 61 2.44 8.94 15.22
N ILE A 62 1.57 9.29 14.27
CA ILE A 62 1.52 8.67 12.94
C ILE A 62 2.83 8.87 12.19
N ALA A 63 3.43 10.07 12.25
CA ALA A 63 4.71 10.33 11.60
C ALA A 63 5.85 9.52 12.22
N ASP A 64 5.89 9.40 13.55
CA ASP A 64 6.94 8.66 14.24
C ASP A 64 6.80 7.15 13.99
N LEU A 65 5.56 6.62 14.00
CA LEU A 65 5.27 5.21 13.70
C LEU A 65 5.61 4.83 12.26
N LEU A 66 5.28 5.68 11.28
CA LEU A 66 5.30 5.31 9.86
C LEU A 66 6.49 5.87 9.07
N LEU A 67 7.07 6.98 9.52
CA LEU A 67 8.22 7.62 8.88
C LEU A 67 9.52 7.42 9.67
N GLY A 68 9.44 6.78 10.84
CA GLY A 68 10.55 6.64 11.78
C GLY A 68 10.86 7.94 12.53
N PRO A 69 11.88 7.93 13.42
CA PRO A 69 12.25 9.11 14.21
C PRO A 69 12.67 10.30 13.34
N GLY A 70 12.42 11.51 13.82
CA GLY A 70 12.86 12.75 13.18
C GLY A 70 12.19 13.99 13.75
N ASP A 71 12.66 15.16 13.35
CA ASP A 71 12.17 16.43 13.88
C ASP A 71 10.68 16.64 13.62
N TRP A 72 9.97 17.18 14.60
CA TRP A 72 8.57 17.54 14.44
C TRP A 72 8.37 19.06 14.58
N PRO A 73 7.69 19.74 13.65
CA PRO A 73 7.02 19.20 12.45
C PRO A 73 7.96 18.89 11.27
N GLY A 74 9.27 19.04 11.46
CA GLY A 74 10.31 18.94 10.45
C GLY A 74 10.55 20.27 9.74
N ASP A 75 11.65 20.37 8.98
CA ASP A 75 11.95 21.54 8.17
C ASP A 75 10.80 21.82 7.17
N GLY A 76 10.38 23.08 7.08
CA GLY A 76 9.21 23.49 6.30
C GLY A 76 7.91 22.76 6.66
N GLU A 77 7.77 22.22 7.88
CA GLU A 77 6.68 21.33 8.31
C GLU A 77 6.51 20.06 7.45
N TYR A 78 7.58 19.61 6.79
CA TYR A 78 7.52 18.51 5.83
C TYR A 78 6.92 17.24 6.43
N ARG A 79 7.34 16.83 7.64
CA ARG A 79 6.87 15.59 8.27
C ARG A 79 5.40 15.65 8.62
N LYS A 80 4.93 16.78 9.16
CA LYS A 80 3.50 17.03 9.40
C LYS A 80 2.68 16.98 8.12
N SER A 81 3.17 17.59 7.04
CA SER A 81 2.52 17.57 5.72
C SER A 81 2.46 16.16 5.13
N ARG A 82 3.55 15.38 5.26
CA ARG A 82 3.60 13.99 4.79
C ARG A 82 2.64 13.08 5.56
N ALA A 83 2.58 13.18 6.89
CA ALA A 83 1.62 12.41 7.69
C ALA A 83 0.17 12.74 7.34
N ARG A 84 -0.14 14.02 7.11
CA ARG A 84 -1.48 14.45 6.66
C ARG A 84 -1.86 13.86 5.30
N ARG A 85 -0.92 13.83 4.36
CA ARG A 85 -1.16 13.25 3.02
C ARG A 85 -1.37 11.74 3.08
N LEU A 86 -0.63 11.02 3.93
CA LEU A 86 -0.86 9.59 4.15
C LEU A 86 -2.27 9.33 4.67
N LEU A 87 -2.70 10.07 5.69
CA LEU A 87 -4.04 9.96 6.25
C LEU A 87 -5.12 10.22 5.22
N ALA A 88 -5.00 11.32 4.46
CA ALA A 88 -5.96 11.67 3.41
C ALA A 88 -6.02 10.61 2.30
N ALA A 89 -4.87 10.07 1.89
CA ALA A 89 -4.81 8.98 0.91
C ALA A 89 -5.48 7.71 1.44
N GLY A 90 -5.21 7.34 2.70
CA GLY A 90 -5.84 6.21 3.38
C GLY A 90 -7.36 6.31 3.41
N GLU A 91 -7.88 7.47 3.83
CA GLU A 91 -9.32 7.70 3.85
C GLU A 91 -9.94 7.65 2.45
N ALA A 92 -9.26 8.19 1.43
CA ALA A 92 -9.73 8.11 0.06
C ALA A 92 -9.79 6.66 -0.44
N MET A 93 -8.81 5.83 -0.10
CA MET A 93 -8.82 4.39 -0.42
C MET A 93 -9.98 3.66 0.27
N ILE A 94 -10.22 3.93 1.56
CA ILE A 94 -11.35 3.33 2.29
C ILE A 94 -12.69 3.73 1.65
N ARG A 95 -12.87 5.01 1.30
CA ARG A 95 -14.08 5.48 0.60
C ARG A 95 -14.25 4.85 -0.78
N GLY A 96 -13.16 4.61 -1.52
CA GLY A 96 -13.17 3.99 -2.85
C GLY A 96 -13.29 2.46 -2.84
N GLY A 97 -13.14 1.82 -1.68
CA GLY A 97 -13.15 0.37 -1.53
C GLY A 97 -12.05 -0.36 -2.32
N PRO A 98 -12.17 -1.68 -2.52
CA PRO A 98 -11.15 -2.48 -3.22
C PRO A 98 -10.81 -1.99 -4.63
N SER A 99 -11.75 -1.32 -5.30
CA SER A 99 -11.55 -0.74 -6.63
C SER A 99 -10.43 0.29 -6.69
N ALA A 100 -10.11 0.94 -5.56
CA ALA A 100 -9.02 1.92 -5.48
C ALA A 100 -7.61 1.29 -5.58
N ILE A 101 -7.50 -0.04 -5.38
CA ILE A 101 -6.24 -0.79 -5.42
C ILE A 101 -6.13 -1.64 -6.70
N LEU A 102 -7.26 -2.04 -7.27
CA LEU A 102 -7.35 -2.93 -8.43
C LEU A 102 -7.26 -2.22 -9.79
N ARG A 103 -7.10 -0.89 -9.81
CA ARG A 103 -6.92 -0.08 -11.03
C ARG A 103 -5.46 0.10 -11.42
#